data_AF-A0A0G0SFD2-F1
#
_entry.id   AF-A0A0G0SFD2-F1
#
_cell.length_a   1.000
_cell.length_b   1.000
_cell.length_c   1.000
_cell.angle_alpha   90.00
_cell.angle_beta   90.00
_cell.angle_gamma   90.00
#
_symmetry.space_group_name_H-M   'P 1'
#
loop_
_entity.id
_entity.type
_entity.pdbx_description
1 polymer ?
#
loop_
_entity_poly.entity_id
_entity_poly.type
_entity_poly.pdbx_seq_one_letter_code
_entity_poly.pdbx_strand_id
1 'polypeptide(L)'
;MEIEVHKDEKIAKLIFTIMGLLIVVLLIEVIYLNISYQKRIGENLTKSMVTPTEYYLSDVIPSITVSPSPTMIPSQFPTTQFPTIPQQAEKQKNLIKEYFIAFGTGTGQNTDWTDVQGLQAVINFDNYSDIKEVFFESSVTVPTGNEWVSVRLYNKTDQHPVWNSEVFMKDSSTPYLASSPVS
;
A
#
# COMPACT_ATOMS: atom_id res chain seq x y z
N MET A 1 -40.77 -27.21 48.88
CA MET A 1 -40.54 -27.34 47.42
C MET A 1 -40.96 -26.07 46.67
N GLU A 2 -42.16 -25.52 46.91
CA GLU A 2 -42.65 -24.30 46.22
C GLU A 2 -41.83 -23.02 46.50
N ILE A 3 -41.29 -22.86 47.73
CA ILE A 3 -40.54 -21.66 48.13
C ILE A 3 -39.17 -21.58 47.43
N GLU A 4 -38.56 -22.73 47.12
CA GLU A 4 -37.25 -22.78 46.44
C GLU A 4 -37.39 -22.44 44.95
N VAL A 5 -38.42 -22.96 44.29
CA VAL A 5 -38.71 -22.68 42.88
C VAL A 5 -38.92 -21.19 42.63
N HIS A 6 -39.64 -20.50 43.53
CA HIS A 6 -39.88 -19.06 43.39
C HIS A 6 -38.63 -18.20 43.66
N LYS A 7 -37.65 -18.74 44.39
CA LYS A 7 -36.36 -18.08 44.62
C LYS A 7 -35.47 -18.19 43.38
N ASP A 8 -35.44 -19.37 42.75
CA ASP A 8 -34.63 -19.63 41.56
C ASP A 8 -35.12 -18.84 40.33
N GLU A 9 -36.44 -18.65 40.19
CA GLU A 9 -37.03 -17.81 39.14
C GLU A 9 -36.52 -16.36 39.22
N LYS A 10 -36.44 -15.81 40.44
CA LYS A 10 -35.96 -14.43 40.66
C LYS A 10 -34.47 -14.29 40.33
N ILE A 11 -33.67 -15.30 40.69
CA ILE A 11 -32.23 -15.33 40.40
C ILE A 11 -31.99 -15.45 38.89
N ALA A 12 -32.72 -16.33 38.19
CA ALA A 12 -32.58 -16.49 36.74
C ALA A 12 -32.93 -15.20 35.99
N LYS A 13 -34.03 -14.52 36.35
CA LYS A 13 -34.41 -13.23 35.76
C LYS A 13 -33.36 -12.14 35.99
N LEU A 14 -32.76 -12.11 37.19
CA LEU A 14 -31.69 -11.17 37.53
C LEU A 14 -30.46 -11.39 36.65
N ILE A 15 -30.01 -12.64 36.49
CA ILE A 15 -28.84 -12.98 35.66
C ILE A 15 -29.09 -12.60 34.19
N PHE A 16 -30.26 -12.94 33.63
CA PHE A 16 -30.60 -12.57 32.25
C PHE A 16 -30.62 -11.06 32.05
N THR A 17 -31.10 -10.30 33.04
CA THR A 17 -31.14 -8.84 32.97
C THR A 17 -29.73 -8.24 32.99
N ILE A 18 -28.86 -8.74 33.88
CA ILE A 18 -27.46 -8.31 33.95
C ILE A 18 -26.72 -8.64 32.65
N MET A 19 -26.90 -9.85 32.11
CA MET A 19 -26.25 -10.27 30.87
C MET A 19 -26.75 -9.46 29.67
N GLY A 20 -28.05 -9.17 29.60
CA GLY A 20 -28.62 -8.28 28.58
C GLY A 20 -28.03 -6.87 28.65
N LEU A 21 -27.88 -6.32 29.86
CA LEU A 21 -27.29 -5.00 30.07
C LEU A 21 -25.81 -4.97 29.64
N LEU A 22 -25.05 -6.02 29.96
CA LEU A 22 -23.65 -6.14 29.56
C LEU A 22 -23.48 -6.18 28.04
N ILE A 23 -24.35 -6.91 27.33
CA ILE A 23 -24.34 -6.95 25.86
C ILE A 23 -24.62 -5.56 25.27
N VAL A 24 -25.58 -4.82 25.84
CA VAL A 24 -25.89 -3.46 25.38
C VAL A 24 -24.69 -2.52 25.56
N VAL A 25 -23.97 -2.61 26.68
CA VAL A 25 -22.74 -1.81 26.91
C VAL A 25 -21.67 -2.13 25.86
N LEU A 26 -21.43 -3.40 25.57
CA LEU A 26 -20.47 -3.80 24.53
C LEU A 26 -20.86 -3.29 23.14
N LEU A 27 -22.16 -3.33 22.79
CA LEU A 27 -22.65 -2.78 21.52
C LEU A 27 -22.43 -1.27 21.43
N ILE A 28 -22.67 -0.53 22.52
CA ILE A 28 -22.41 0.91 22.58
C ILE A 28 -20.92 1.21 22.36
N GLU A 29 -20.01 0.44 22.96
CA GLU A 29 -18.56 0.61 22.76
C GLU A 29 -18.14 0.35 21.31
N VAL A 30 -18.65 -0.71 20.67
CA VAL A 30 -18.37 -1.01 19.26
C VAL A 30 -18.86 0.12 18.35
N ILE A 31 -20.09 0.62 18.57
CA ILE A 31 -20.64 1.74 17.81
C ILE A 31 -19.81 3.00 18.03
N TYR A 32 -19.43 3.29 19.28
CA TYR A 32 -18.61 4.43 19.63
C TYR A 32 -17.25 4.38 18.92
N LEU A 33 -16.57 3.22 18.94
CA LEU A 33 -15.29 3.02 18.26
C LEU A 33 -15.43 3.25 16.74
N ASN A 34 -16.49 2.72 16.12
CA ASN A 34 -16.75 2.92 14.70
C ASN A 34 -16.94 4.40 14.34
N ILE A 35 -17.74 5.14 15.12
CA ILE A 35 -17.95 6.58 14.90
C ILE A 35 -16.67 7.38 15.14
N SER A 36 -15.93 7.07 16.21
CA SER A 36 -14.66 7.73 16.54
C SER A 36 -13.61 7.54 15.42
N TYR A 37 -13.53 6.32 14.87
CA TYR A 37 -12.60 6.00 13.79
C TYR A 37 -12.88 6.83 12.53
N GLN A 38 -14.16 6.89 12.11
CA GLN A 38 -14.56 7.69 10.95
C GLN A 38 -14.34 9.19 11.15
N LYS A 39 -14.61 9.72 12.35
CA LYS A 39 -14.38 11.13 12.67
C LYS A 39 -12.89 11.51 12.58
N ARG A 40 -11.99 10.64 13.05
CA ARG A 40 -10.53 10.87 12.96
C ARG A 40 -10.05 10.91 11.51
N ILE A 41 -10.62 10.12 10.62
CA ILE A 41 -10.32 10.20 9.18
C ILE A 41 -10.79 11.56 8.62
N GLY A 42 -12.00 12.00 8.98
CA GLY A 42 -12.58 13.28 8.55
C GLY A 42 -11.81 14.54 8.98
N GLU A 43 -11.31 14.59 10.21
CA GLU A 43 -10.57 15.76 10.73
C GLU A 43 -9.16 15.92 10.11
N ASN A 44 -8.54 14.82 9.66
CA ASN A 44 -7.28 14.89 8.91
C ASN A 44 -7.46 15.48 7.50
N LEU A 45 -8.69 15.49 6.96
CA LEU A 45 -9.01 16.01 5.63
C LEU A 45 -9.30 17.52 5.63
N THR A 46 -9.81 18.09 6.71
CA THR A 46 -10.21 19.51 6.77
C THR A 46 -9.09 20.47 7.19
N LYS A 47 -7.97 19.96 7.71
CA LYS A 47 -6.84 20.79 8.15
C LYS A 47 -5.93 21.27 7.01
N SER A 48 -6.11 20.79 5.78
CA SER A 48 -5.25 21.11 4.62
C SER A 48 -5.82 22.12 3.62
N MET A 49 -6.97 22.78 3.89
CA MET A 49 -7.47 23.82 3.00
C MET A 49 -6.70 25.14 3.16
N VAL A 50 -5.64 25.30 2.38
CA VAL A 50 -5.05 26.60 2.04
C VAL A 50 -5.83 27.18 0.86
N THR A 51 -6.21 28.45 0.98
CA THR A 51 -7.01 29.26 0.06
C THR A 51 -6.62 29.10 -1.41
N PRO A 52 -7.57 28.87 -2.34
CA PRO A 52 -7.27 28.81 -3.77
C PRO A 52 -6.80 30.18 -4.27
N THR A 53 -5.59 30.23 -4.83
CA THR A 53 -5.15 31.37 -5.64
C THR A 53 -5.67 31.12 -7.06
N GLU A 54 -6.58 31.96 -7.53
CA GLU A 54 -7.03 31.94 -8.93
C GLU A 54 -5.86 32.29 -9.85
N TYR A 55 -5.46 31.33 -10.69
CA TYR A 55 -4.56 31.60 -11.81
C TYR A 55 -5.35 31.51 -13.12
N TYR A 56 -5.42 32.63 -13.82
CA TYR A 56 -5.94 32.72 -15.18
C TYR A 56 -5.05 31.91 -16.13
N LEU A 57 -5.65 30.91 -16.80
CA LEU A 57 -4.99 30.11 -17.82
C LEU A 57 -4.99 30.86 -19.16
N SER A 58 -3.80 31.11 -19.70
CA SER A 58 -3.63 31.49 -21.11
C SER A 58 -3.64 30.22 -21.96
N ASP A 59 -4.61 30.09 -22.86
CA ASP A 59 -4.69 28.99 -23.82
C ASP A 59 -3.47 28.96 -24.74
N VAL A 60 -2.52 28.07 -24.45
CA VAL A 60 -1.48 27.67 -25.39
C VAL A 60 -1.92 26.35 -26.01
N ILE A 61 -2.38 26.42 -27.26
CA ILE A 61 -2.68 25.25 -28.09
C ILE A 61 -1.33 24.60 -28.48
N PRO A 62 -1.04 23.34 -28.11
CA PRO A 62 0.18 22.68 -28.56
C PRO A 62 0.05 22.26 -30.02
N SER A 63 0.97 22.76 -30.86
CA SER A 63 1.16 22.27 -32.22
C SER A 63 1.87 20.91 -32.18
N ILE A 64 1.17 19.84 -32.55
CA ILE A 64 1.75 18.50 -32.72
C ILE A 64 2.64 18.48 -33.96
N THR A 65 3.94 18.68 -33.77
CA THR A 65 4.94 18.37 -34.79
C THR A 65 5.24 16.88 -34.71
N VAL A 66 4.84 16.12 -35.73
CA VAL A 66 5.19 14.70 -35.86
C VAL A 66 6.71 14.54 -35.96
N SER A 67 7.32 14.02 -34.89
CA SER A 67 8.74 13.69 -34.81
C SER A 67 9.04 12.43 -35.62
N PRO A 68 10.12 12.38 -36.43
CA PRO A 68 10.48 11.18 -37.18
C PRO A 68 10.80 10.01 -36.26
N SER A 69 10.28 8.84 -36.62
CA SER A 69 10.50 7.54 -35.98
C SER A 69 12.00 7.30 -35.71
N PRO A 70 12.44 7.07 -34.47
CA PRO A 70 13.83 6.75 -34.19
C PRO A 70 14.17 5.41 -34.84
N THR A 71 15.15 5.44 -35.75
CA THR A 71 15.80 4.24 -36.27
C THR A 71 16.41 3.49 -35.09
N MET A 72 16.06 2.20 -34.93
CA MET A 72 16.63 1.33 -33.92
C MET A 72 18.15 1.24 -34.13
N ILE A 73 18.91 2.00 -33.36
CA ILE A 73 20.33 1.73 -33.13
C ILE A 73 20.35 0.59 -32.10
N PRO A 74 21.00 -0.55 -32.38
CA PRO A 74 21.17 -1.59 -31.37
C PRO A 74 22.02 -1.01 -30.23
N SER A 75 21.36 -0.61 -29.15
CA SER A 75 22.02 -0.31 -27.88
C SER A 75 22.58 -1.62 -27.36
N GLN A 76 23.91 -1.77 -27.45
CA GLN A 76 24.61 -2.84 -26.77
C GLN A 76 24.44 -2.59 -25.27
N PHE A 77 23.53 -3.33 -24.65
CA PHE A 77 23.52 -3.45 -23.19
C PHE A 77 24.92 -3.89 -22.76
N PRO A 78 25.56 -3.23 -21.77
CA PRO A 78 26.81 -3.72 -21.23
C PRO A 78 26.55 -5.12 -20.70
N THR A 79 27.22 -6.11 -21.29
CA THR A 79 27.26 -7.46 -20.72
C THR A 79 27.95 -7.34 -19.38
N THR A 80 27.18 -7.41 -18.29
CA THR A 80 27.75 -7.52 -16.95
C THR A 80 28.49 -8.85 -16.91
N GLN A 81 29.82 -8.81 -17.06
CA GLN A 81 30.66 -9.94 -16.77
C GLN A 81 30.49 -10.26 -15.29
N PHE A 82 29.91 -11.42 -14.99
CA PHE A 82 29.99 -11.98 -13.65
C PHE A 82 31.47 -12.17 -13.33
N PRO A 83 32.02 -11.58 -12.25
CA PRO A 83 33.36 -11.94 -11.81
C PRO A 83 33.34 -13.40 -11.38
N THR A 84 34.11 -14.24 -12.08
CA THR A 84 34.50 -15.55 -11.58
C THR A 84 35.36 -15.34 -10.33
N ILE A 85 34.75 -15.47 -9.15
CA ILE A 85 35.49 -15.42 -7.89
C ILE A 85 36.15 -16.79 -7.68
N PRO A 86 37.49 -16.89 -7.55
CA PRO A 86 38.13 -18.10 -7.07
C PRO A 86 37.65 -18.40 -5.64
N GLN A 87 37.21 -19.63 -5.44
CA GLN A 87 36.77 -20.16 -4.16
C GLN A 87 37.92 -20.09 -3.14
N GLN A 88 37.93 -19.04 -2.33
CA GLN A 88 38.78 -18.96 -1.15
C GLN A 88 37.89 -18.67 0.06
N ALA A 89 37.81 -19.68 0.92
CA ALA A 89 37.08 -19.63 2.17
C ALA A 89 37.77 -18.63 3.11
N GLU A 90 37.22 -17.42 3.21
CA GLU A 90 37.50 -16.54 4.33
C GLU A 90 36.19 -16.01 4.91
N LYS A 91 36.10 -16.21 6.22
CA LYS A 91 35.00 -15.89 7.12
C LYS A 91 34.80 -14.36 7.15
N GLN A 92 34.12 -13.80 6.13
CA GLN A 92 33.84 -12.37 6.08
C GLN A 92 32.64 -12.01 6.97
N LYS A 93 33.01 -11.28 8.02
CA LYS A 93 32.19 -10.60 9.01
C LYS A 93 31.21 -9.62 8.32
N ASN A 94 29.93 -9.98 8.31
CA ASN A 94 28.75 -9.11 8.21
C ASN A 94 28.90 -7.88 7.27
N LEU A 95 29.00 -8.11 5.96
CA LEU A 95 28.68 -7.07 4.98
C LEU A 95 27.15 -6.96 4.92
N ILE A 96 26.60 -5.85 5.40
CA ILE A 96 25.20 -5.51 5.13
C ILE A 96 25.07 -5.37 3.61
N LYS A 97 24.23 -6.21 3.00
CA LYS A 97 24.05 -6.27 1.55
C LYS A 97 22.64 -5.80 1.23
N GLU A 98 22.55 -4.65 0.57
CA GLU A 98 21.30 -4.10 0.05
C GLU A 98 21.17 -4.46 -1.43
N TYR A 99 19.95 -4.74 -1.86
CA TYR A 99 19.64 -5.07 -3.24
C TYR A 99 18.50 -4.18 -3.73
N PHE A 100 18.69 -3.55 -4.88
CA PHE A 100 17.67 -2.74 -5.52
C PHE A 100 17.18 -3.42 -6.78
N ILE A 101 15.87 -3.71 -6.84
CA ILE A 101 15.21 -4.31 -8.00
C ILE A 101 14.33 -3.23 -8.61
N ALA A 102 14.80 -2.63 -9.71
CA ALA A 102 14.07 -1.57 -10.39
C ALA A 102 12.81 -2.15 -11.06
N PHE A 103 11.67 -1.52 -10.81
CA PHE A 103 10.51 -1.66 -11.70
C PHE A 103 10.65 -0.72 -12.90
N GLY A 104 9.92 -1.02 -13.97
CA GLY A 104 9.81 -0.12 -15.11
C GLY A 104 8.94 1.10 -14.78
N THR A 105 8.37 1.67 -15.83
CA THR A 105 7.31 2.68 -15.73
C THR A 105 6.07 2.16 -16.43
N GLY A 106 4.91 2.61 -15.97
CA GLY A 106 3.63 2.23 -16.56
C GLY A 106 2.54 3.22 -16.19
N THR A 107 1.43 3.15 -16.92
CA THR A 107 0.25 3.98 -16.70
C THR A 107 -0.99 3.11 -16.69
N GLY A 108 -2.04 3.57 -16.03
CA GLY A 108 -3.32 2.88 -15.96
C GLY A 108 -4.43 3.85 -15.61
N GLN A 109 -5.65 3.53 -16.03
CA GLN A 109 -6.87 4.25 -15.68
C GLN A 109 -7.93 3.20 -15.38
N ASN A 110 -8.07 2.83 -14.11
CA ASN A 110 -9.03 1.84 -13.68
C ASN A 110 -9.55 2.20 -12.28
N THR A 111 -10.80 1.89 -12.02
CA THR A 111 -11.44 2.05 -10.70
C THR A 111 -11.21 0.83 -9.81
N ASP A 112 -10.83 -0.31 -10.39
CA ASP A 112 -10.53 -1.55 -9.69
C ASP A 112 -9.03 -1.93 -9.79
N TRP A 113 -8.61 -2.85 -8.93
CA TRP A 113 -7.25 -3.40 -8.94
C TRP A 113 -6.91 -4.04 -10.28
N THR A 114 -5.93 -3.46 -10.97
CA THR A 114 -5.42 -3.96 -12.24
C THR A 114 -3.91 -4.00 -12.22
N ASP A 115 -3.34 -4.94 -12.97
CA ASP A 115 -1.92 -4.92 -13.25
C ASP A 115 -1.58 -3.68 -14.10
N VAL A 116 -0.49 -3.01 -13.73
CA VAL A 116 0.09 -1.94 -14.55
C VAL A 116 1.12 -2.56 -15.47
N GLN A 117 0.92 -2.45 -16.78
CA GLN A 117 1.87 -2.98 -17.76
C GLN A 117 3.25 -2.32 -17.58
N GLY A 118 4.31 -3.13 -17.64
CA GLY A 118 5.69 -2.67 -17.45
C GLY A 118 6.15 -2.67 -15.99
N LEU A 119 5.27 -2.92 -15.01
CA LEU A 119 5.60 -3.02 -13.58
C LEU A 119 5.54 -4.46 -13.09
N GLN A 120 6.44 -5.31 -13.60
CA GLN A 120 6.59 -6.70 -13.14
C GLN A 120 8.06 -7.04 -12.90
N ALA A 121 8.33 -7.76 -11.82
CA ALA A 121 9.63 -8.34 -11.53
C ALA A 121 9.46 -9.80 -11.09
N VAL A 122 10.48 -10.63 -11.35
CA VAL A 122 10.57 -12.00 -10.83
C VAL A 122 11.72 -12.03 -9.85
N ILE A 123 11.41 -12.42 -8.61
CA ILE A 123 12.38 -12.49 -7.52
C ILE A 123 12.51 -13.95 -7.13
N ASN A 124 13.75 -14.46 -7.15
CA ASN A 124 14.07 -15.74 -6.53
C ASN A 124 14.83 -15.47 -5.23
N PHE A 125 14.19 -15.73 -4.09
CA PHE A 125 14.77 -15.49 -2.77
C PHE A 125 16.03 -16.32 -2.49
N ASP A 126 16.21 -17.47 -3.16
CA ASP A 126 17.42 -18.30 -3.02
C ASP A 126 18.70 -17.59 -3.49
N ASN A 127 18.55 -16.54 -4.32
CA ASN A 127 19.68 -15.72 -4.78
C ASN A 127 20.14 -14.69 -3.73
N TYR A 128 19.44 -14.58 -2.61
CA TYR A 128 19.68 -13.57 -1.58
C TYR A 128 19.94 -14.26 -0.23
N SER A 129 21.13 -14.06 0.33
CA SER A 129 21.46 -14.55 1.67
C SER A 129 20.75 -13.72 2.74
N ASP A 130 20.04 -14.38 3.66
CA ASP A 130 19.50 -13.82 4.91
C ASP A 130 18.80 -12.45 4.77
N ILE A 131 17.63 -12.45 4.11
CA ILE A 131 16.80 -11.25 3.94
C ILE A 131 16.26 -10.80 5.30
N LYS A 132 16.63 -9.59 5.72
CA LYS A 132 16.14 -8.98 6.97
C LYS A 132 14.81 -8.27 6.77
N GLU A 133 14.75 -7.39 5.77
CA GLU A 133 13.60 -6.56 5.46
C GLU A 133 13.56 -6.32 3.94
N VAL A 134 12.35 -6.15 3.41
CA VAL A 134 12.10 -5.77 2.02
C VAL A 134 11.18 -4.56 2.05
N PHE A 135 11.47 -3.57 1.21
CA PHE A 135 10.65 -2.36 1.09
C PHE A 135 10.14 -2.24 -0.34
N PHE A 136 8.89 -1.83 -0.49
CA PHE A 136 8.33 -1.45 -1.77
C PHE A 136 8.32 0.07 -1.87
N GLU A 137 8.96 0.59 -2.91
CA GLU A 137 9.08 2.02 -3.17
C GLU A 137 8.49 2.34 -4.53
N SER A 138 7.70 3.41 -4.59
CA SER A 138 7.11 3.87 -5.84
C SER A 138 6.95 5.38 -5.87
N SER A 139 6.99 5.94 -7.08
CA SER A 139 6.60 7.32 -7.34
C SER A 139 5.36 7.29 -8.20
N VAL A 140 4.27 7.88 -7.71
CA VAL A 140 2.98 7.89 -8.39
C VAL A 140 2.66 9.33 -8.80
N THR A 141 2.07 9.48 -9.98
CA THR A 141 1.64 10.78 -10.50
C THR A 141 0.15 10.70 -10.84
N VAL A 142 -0.62 11.65 -10.31
CA VAL A 142 -2.04 11.83 -10.65
C VAL A 142 -2.17 13.05 -11.56
N PRO A 143 -2.54 12.89 -12.84
CA PRO A 143 -2.64 14.00 -13.78
C PRO A 143 -3.75 15.00 -13.42
N THR A 144 -4.82 14.51 -12.81
CA THR A 144 -6.06 15.23 -12.50
C THR A 144 -6.20 15.31 -10.98
N GLY A 145 -5.94 16.47 -10.38
CA GLY A 145 -5.75 16.63 -8.92
C GLY A 145 -6.93 16.32 -7.99
N ASN A 146 -7.98 15.66 -8.48
CA ASN A 146 -9.13 15.19 -7.71
C ASN A 146 -9.20 13.65 -7.58
N GLU A 147 -8.17 12.91 -7.98
CA GLU A 147 -8.15 11.44 -7.92
C GLU A 147 -7.29 10.92 -6.77
N TRP A 148 -7.61 9.72 -6.31
CA TRP A 148 -6.83 8.98 -5.32
C TRP A 148 -6.27 7.74 -5.99
N VAL A 149 -5.00 7.44 -5.73
CA VAL A 149 -4.33 6.26 -6.30
C VAL A 149 -3.78 5.40 -5.18
N SER A 150 -4.05 4.11 -5.27
CA SER A 150 -3.43 3.10 -4.42
C SER A 150 -2.62 2.15 -5.28
N VAL A 151 -1.40 1.86 -4.84
CA VAL A 151 -0.48 0.93 -5.51
C VAL A 151 0.01 -0.07 -4.49
N ARG A 152 0.05 -1.36 -4.86
CA ARG A 152 0.53 -2.44 -4.00
C ARG A 152 1.22 -3.51 -4.82
N LEU A 153 2.04 -4.33 -4.17
CA LEU A 153 2.57 -5.54 -4.78
C LEU A 153 1.53 -6.65 -4.77
N TYR A 154 1.53 -7.48 -5.81
CA TYR A 154 0.68 -8.65 -5.93
C TYR A 154 1.52 -9.86 -6.29
N ASN A 155 1.44 -10.92 -5.47
CA ASN A 155 2.12 -12.18 -5.74
C ASN A 155 1.36 -12.94 -6.82
N LYS A 156 1.95 -13.03 -8.03
CA LYS A 156 1.36 -13.73 -9.16
C LYS A 156 1.37 -15.25 -9.02
N THR A 157 2.33 -15.81 -8.29
CA THR A 157 2.46 -17.25 -8.06
C THR A 157 1.38 -17.73 -7.10
N ASP A 158 1.24 -17.05 -5.96
CA ASP A 158 0.34 -17.45 -4.87
C ASP A 158 -1.02 -16.73 -4.89
N GLN A 159 -1.23 -15.84 -5.86
CA GLN A 159 -2.50 -15.16 -6.16
C GLN A 159 -3.07 -14.34 -5.00
N HIS A 160 -2.22 -13.66 -4.24
CA HIS A 160 -2.64 -12.77 -3.15
C HIS A 160 -1.88 -11.43 -3.15
N PRO A 161 -2.45 -10.35 -2.59
CA PRO A 161 -1.70 -9.12 -2.35
C PRO A 161 -0.59 -9.37 -1.33
N VAL A 162 0.55 -8.70 -1.52
CA VAL A 162 1.64 -8.73 -0.54
C VAL A 162 1.27 -7.79 0.60
N TRP A 163 1.24 -8.30 1.83
CA TRP A 163 0.87 -7.50 2.98
C TRP A 163 1.85 -6.36 3.21
N ASN A 164 1.33 -5.24 3.74
CA ASN A 164 2.09 -4.01 4.03
C ASN A 164 2.75 -3.34 2.83
N SER A 165 2.52 -3.82 1.60
CA SER A 165 3.08 -3.23 0.37
C SER A 165 2.23 -2.09 -0.21
N GLU A 166 1.05 -1.83 0.35
CA GLU A 166 0.15 -0.82 -0.18
C GLU A 166 0.62 0.59 0.19
N VAL A 167 0.77 1.43 -0.82
CA VAL A 167 1.02 2.87 -0.67
C VAL A 167 -0.14 3.64 -1.30
N PHE A 168 -0.58 4.66 -0.58
CA PHE A 168 -1.74 5.46 -0.95
C PHE A 168 -1.33 6.91 -1.19
N MET A 169 -1.87 7.49 -2.25
CA MET A 169 -1.71 8.89 -2.56
C MET A 169 -3.07 9.54 -2.80
N LYS A 170 -3.20 10.72 -2.23
CA LYS A 170 -4.24 11.68 -2.52
C LYS A 170 -3.57 12.98 -2.96
N ASP A 171 -4.11 13.61 -4.00
CA ASP A 171 -3.65 14.88 -4.60
C ASP A 171 -2.65 14.74 -5.76
N SER A 172 -2.58 15.77 -6.63
CA SER A 172 -1.75 15.82 -7.87
C SER A 172 -0.24 15.98 -7.63
N SER A 173 0.25 15.60 -6.44
CA SER A 173 1.69 15.64 -6.16
C SER A 173 2.38 14.40 -6.73
N THR A 174 3.70 14.45 -6.90
CA THR A 174 4.53 13.28 -7.25
C THR A 174 5.43 12.89 -6.07
N PRO A 175 4.88 12.46 -4.93
CA PRO A 175 5.65 12.08 -3.77
C PRO A 175 6.33 10.74 -4.04
N TYR A 176 7.53 10.61 -3.50
CA TYR A 176 8.19 9.33 -3.32
C TYR A 176 7.53 8.62 -2.12
N LEU A 177 6.98 7.43 -2.36
CA LEU A 177 6.25 6.63 -1.39
C LEU A 177 7.03 5.35 -1.10
N ALA A 178 7.22 5.03 0.18
CA ALA A 178 7.83 3.79 0.64
C ALA A 178 6.86 3.05 1.56
N SER A 179 6.78 1.74 1.39
CA SER A 179 5.95 0.86 2.21
C SER A 179 6.59 0.60 3.57
N SER A 180 5.81 0.05 4.51
CA SER A 180 6.40 -0.64 5.66
C SER A 180 7.14 -1.90 5.18
N PRO A 181 8.00 -2.54 6.01
CA PRO A 181 8.63 -3.80 5.65
C PRO A 181 7.58 -4.81 5.17
N VAL A 182 7.76 -5.32 3.96
CA VAL A 182 6.85 -6.31 3.35
C VAL A 182 7.24 -7.70 3.80
N SER A 183 6.23 -8.56 4.00
CA SER A 183 6.37 -9.93 4.52
C SER A 183 5.67 -10.91 3.60
#